data_AF-A0A1E4GYJ9-F1
#
_entry.id   AF-A0A1E4GYJ9-F1
#
_cell.length_a   1.000
_cell.length_b   1.000
_cell.length_c   1.000
_cell.angle_alpha   90.00
_cell.angle_beta   90.00
_cell.angle_gamma   90.00
#
_symmetry.space_group_name_H-M   'P 1'
#
loop_
_entity.id
_entity.type
_entity.pdbx_description
1 polymer ?
#
loop_
_entity_poly.entity_id
_entity_poly.type
_entity_poly.pdbx_seq_one_letter_code
_entity_poly.pdbx_strand_id
1 'polypeptide(L)'
;MADGEITLKLDDDMQRRLTEAADAARMSVEDYVRGIIREDLGHDAASDILAESRRRLATYDRTGAYISVEEAMAHFNSELEARLAGRD
;
A
#
# COMPACT_ATOMS: atom_id res chain seq x y z
N MET A 1 -5.32 -7.05 -29.43
CA MET A 1 -5.30 -6.53 -28.06
C MET A 1 -5.83 -7.66 -27.20
N ALA A 2 -5.10 -8.09 -26.18
CA ALA A 2 -5.57 -9.19 -25.32
C ALA A 2 -6.71 -8.68 -24.45
N ASP A 3 -7.76 -9.49 -24.34
CA ASP A 3 -9.04 -9.24 -23.69
C ASP A 3 -8.89 -9.13 -22.16
N GLY A 4 -7.71 -9.44 -21.63
CA GLY A 4 -7.35 -9.31 -20.22
C GLY A 4 -7.94 -10.39 -19.31
N GLU A 5 -8.41 -11.51 -19.86
CA GLU A 5 -9.00 -12.60 -19.09
C GLU A 5 -7.95 -13.32 -18.22
N ILE A 6 -8.28 -13.55 -16.95
CA ILE A 6 -7.42 -14.21 -15.97
C ILE A 6 -8.21 -15.37 -15.34
N THR A 7 -7.62 -16.57 -15.32
CA THR A 7 -8.15 -17.70 -14.55
C THR A 7 -7.37 -17.87 -13.26
N LEU A 8 -8.06 -17.78 -12.12
CA LEU A 8 -7.51 -18.03 -10.80
C LEU A 8 -7.90 -19.42 -10.31
N LYS A 9 -6.92 -20.21 -9.88
CA LYS A 9 -7.18 -21.45 -9.14
C LYS A 9 -7.31 -21.11 -7.66
N LEU A 10 -8.45 -21.47 -7.08
CA LEU A 10 -8.74 -21.30 -5.66
C LEU A 10 -8.81 -22.68 -5.01
N ASP A 11 -8.38 -22.76 -3.76
CA ASP A 11 -8.77 -23.88 -2.92
C ASP A 11 -10.22 -23.74 -2.45
N ASP A 12 -10.78 -24.84 -1.94
CA ASP A 12 -12.19 -24.92 -1.54
C ASP A 12 -12.52 -23.93 -0.40
N ASP A 13 -11.57 -23.64 0.50
CA ASP A 13 -11.76 -22.72 1.61
C ASP A 13 -11.88 -21.28 1.10
N MET A 14 -10.96 -20.87 0.23
CA MET A 14 -10.95 -19.55 -0.37
C MET A 14 -12.17 -19.33 -1.25
N GLN A 15 -12.56 -20.34 -2.04
CA GLN A 15 -13.77 -20.28 -2.86
C GLN A 15 -15.02 -20.04 -2.00
N ARG A 16 -15.17 -20.79 -0.89
CA ARG A 16 -16.29 -20.61 0.03
C ARG A 16 -16.31 -19.20 0.61
N ARG A 17 -15.17 -18.72 1.11
CA ARG A 17 -15.06 -17.38 1.73
C ARG A 17 -15.37 -16.26 0.75
N LEU A 18 -14.91 -16.35 -0.50
CA LEU A 18 -15.21 -15.37 -1.54
C LEU A 18 -16.69 -15.37 -1.91
N THR A 19 -17.31 -16.55 -1.94
CA THR A 19 -18.75 -16.69 -2.23
C THR A 19 -19.59 -16.04 -1.12
N GLU A 20 -19.30 -16.37 0.15
CA GLU A 20 -19.99 -15.78 1.30
C GLU A 20 -19.83 -14.26 1.35
N ALA A 21 -18.62 -13.75 1.05
CA ALA A 21 -18.35 -12.31 1.04
C ALA A 21 -19.09 -11.59 -0.10
N ALA A 22 -19.11 -12.18 -1.30
CA ALA A 22 -19.86 -11.63 -2.44
C ALA A 22 -21.36 -11.62 -2.16
N ASP A 23 -21.90 -12.70 -1.58
CA ASP A 23 -23.31 -12.79 -1.18
C ASP A 23 -23.67 -11.72 -0.13
N ALA A 24 -22.81 -11.54 0.89
CA ALA A 24 -22.99 -10.50 1.90
C ALA A 24 -22.98 -9.08 1.28
N ALA A 25 -22.16 -8.87 0.26
CA ALA A 25 -22.11 -7.63 -0.52
C ALA A 25 -23.22 -7.50 -1.57
N ARG A 26 -24.03 -8.56 -1.78
CA ARG A 26 -25.04 -8.68 -2.86
C ARG A 26 -24.46 -8.46 -4.26
N MET A 27 -23.27 -9.00 -4.48
CA MET A 27 -22.55 -8.91 -5.75
C MET A 27 -22.30 -10.30 -6.32
N SER A 28 -22.01 -10.38 -7.62
CA SER A 28 -21.43 -11.61 -8.17
C SER A 28 -20.01 -11.80 -7.60
N VAL A 29 -19.57 -13.06 -7.48
CA VAL A 29 -18.18 -13.36 -7.06
C VAL A 29 -17.17 -12.68 -7.98
N GLU A 30 -17.46 -12.61 -9.28
CA GLU A 30 -16.61 -11.95 -10.26
C GLU A 30 -16.48 -10.44 -9.99
N ASP A 31 -17.60 -9.74 -9.80
CA ASP A 31 -17.59 -8.29 -9.54
C ASP A 31 -16.91 -7.97 -8.21
N TYR A 32 -17.13 -8.82 -7.21
CA TYR A 32 -16.50 -8.69 -5.90
C TYR A 32 -14.97 -8.82 -6.00
N VAL A 33 -14.47 -9.85 -6.70
CA VAL A 33 -13.03 -10.06 -6.92
C VAL A 33 -12.43 -8.94 -7.78
N ARG A 34 -13.13 -8.49 -8.84
CA ARG A 34 -12.69 -7.34 -9.65
C ARG A 34 -12.56 -6.07 -8.81
N GLY A 35 -13.45 -5.87 -7.84
CA GLY A 35 -13.37 -4.76 -6.89
C GLY A 35 -12.10 -4.80 -6.05
N ILE A 36 -11.78 -5.95 -5.45
CA ILE A 36 -10.56 -6.15 -4.66
C ILE A 36 -9.31 -5.90 -5.51
N ILE A 37 -9.24 -6.50 -6.71
CA ILE A 37 -8.09 -6.32 -7.60
C ILE A 37 -7.93 -4.84 -7.99
N ARG A 38 -9.03 -4.13 -8.27
CA ARG A 38 -8.99 -2.70 -8.58
C ARG A 38 -8.51 -1.87 -7.40
N GLU A 39 -8.95 -2.20 -6.18
CA GLU A 39 -8.52 -1.50 -4.97
C GLU A 39 -7.02 -1.69 -4.71
N ASP A 40 -6.52 -2.92 -4.86
CA ASP A 40 -5.11 -3.26 -4.68
C ASP A 40 -4.23 -2.61 -5.76
N LEU A 41 -4.65 -2.67 -7.03
CA LEU A 41 -3.97 -1.99 -8.14
C LEU A 41 -4.07 -0.47 -8.05
N GLY A 42 -5.13 0.07 -7.45
CA GLY A 42 -5.30 1.50 -7.22
C GLY A 42 -4.53 2.03 -6.01
N HIS A 43 -3.97 1.14 -5.19
CA HIS A 43 -3.19 1.47 -4.00
C HIS A 43 -1.73 1.80 -4.36
N ASP A 44 -1.52 2.72 -5.31
CA ASP A 44 -0.20 3.27 -5.65
C ASP A 44 0.53 3.86 -4.42
N ALA A 45 -0.23 4.31 -3.41
CA ALA A 45 0.32 4.78 -2.15
C ALA A 45 1.08 3.69 -1.35
N ALA A 46 0.63 2.44 -1.38
CA ALA A 46 1.37 1.34 -0.75
C ALA A 46 2.61 0.97 -1.57
N SER A 47 2.52 1.05 -2.90
CA SER A 47 3.67 0.84 -3.79
C SER A 47 4.76 1.88 -3.53
N ASP A 48 4.40 3.16 -3.39
CA ASP A 48 5.34 4.25 -3.12
C ASP A 48 5.99 4.15 -1.74
N ILE A 49 5.21 3.85 -0.70
CA ILE A 49 5.74 3.66 0.67
C ILE A 49 6.68 2.45 0.72
N LEU A 50 6.33 1.34 0.06
CA LEU A 50 7.17 0.14 0.02
C LEU A 50 8.42 0.35 -0.83
N ALA A 51 8.33 1.08 -1.94
CA ALA A 51 9.47 1.43 -2.79
C ALA A 51 10.47 2.32 -2.03
N GLU A 52 9.98 3.34 -1.34
CA GLU A 52 10.81 4.22 -0.52
C GLU A 52 11.44 3.46 0.66
N SER A 53 10.66 2.60 1.32
CA SER A 53 11.17 1.76 2.41
C SER A 53 12.28 0.81 1.94
N ARG A 54 12.12 0.17 0.77
CA ARG A 54 13.16 -0.67 0.15
C ARG A 54 14.41 0.14 -0.22
N ARG A 55 14.25 1.37 -0.73
CA ARG A 55 15.37 2.25 -1.06
C ARG A 55 16.18 2.65 0.19
N ARG A 56 15.49 2.97 1.29
CA ARG A 56 16.14 3.28 2.58
C ARG A 56 16.88 2.07 3.15
N LEU A 57 16.27 0.90 3.10
CA LEU A 57 16.89 -0.34 3.55
C LEU A 57 18.18 -0.64 2.76
N ALA A 58 18.13 -0.57 1.43
CA ALA A 58 19.32 -0.79 0.60
C ALA A 58 20.44 0.24 0.86
N THR A 59 20.08 1.47 1.25
CA THR A 59 21.07 2.49 1.63
C THR A 59 21.72 2.16 2.95
N TYR A 60 20.94 1.73 3.95
CA TYR A 60 21.46 1.25 5.23
C TYR A 60 22.39 0.04 5.03
N ASP A 61 21.97 -0.97 4.28
CA ASP A 61 22.79 -2.17 4.03
C ASP A 61 24.15 -1.83 3.40
N ARG A 62 24.20 -0.81 2.54
CA ARG A 62 25.42 -0.36 1.86
C ARG A 62 26.32 0.53 2.72
N THR A 63 25.75 1.34 3.61
CA THR A 63 26.48 2.46 4.26
C THR A 63 26.46 2.43 5.77
N GLY A 64 25.59 1.64 6.38
CA GLY A 64 25.27 1.69 7.81
C GLY A 64 24.56 2.98 8.24
N ALA A 65 24.22 3.88 7.31
CA ALA A 65 23.62 5.16 7.64
C ALA A 65 22.14 4.97 8.04
N TYR A 66 21.80 5.44 9.23
CA TYR A 66 20.43 5.55 9.72
C TYR A 66 20.27 6.91 10.43
N ILE A 67 19.03 7.34 10.61
CA ILE A 67 18.70 8.49 11.47
C ILE A 67 17.94 7.94 12.67
N SER A 68 18.21 8.44 13.87
CA SER A 68 17.43 8.04 15.04
C SER A 68 16.02 8.61 14.98
N VAL A 69 15.10 8.03 15.75
CA VAL A 69 13.74 8.59 15.88
C VAL A 69 13.81 10.00 16.48
N GLU A 70 14.68 10.24 17.46
CA GLU A 70 14.85 11.58 18.01
C GLU A 70 15.32 12.60 16.97
N GLU A 71 16.30 12.26 16.12
CA GLU A 71 16.76 13.14 15.04
C GLU A 71 15.67 13.41 14.00
N ALA A 72 14.92 12.37 13.62
CA ALA A 72 13.79 12.50 12.69
C ALA A 72 12.75 13.50 13.21
N MET A 73 12.39 13.36 14.50
CA MET A 73 11.39 14.22 15.14
C MET A 73 11.91 15.64 15.33
N ALA A 74 13.18 15.82 15.65
CA ALA A 74 13.80 17.15 15.76
C ALA A 74 13.78 17.89 14.40
N HIS A 75 14.10 17.19 13.31
CA HIS A 75 14.06 17.77 11.96
C HIS A 75 12.62 18.16 11.57
N PHE A 76 11.65 17.28 11.84
CA PHE A 76 10.24 17.56 11.57
C PHE A 76 9.72 18.78 12.34
N ASN A 77 10.04 18.88 13.63
CA ASN A 77 9.64 20.03 14.45
C ASN A 77 10.26 21.34 13.94
N SER A 78 11.55 21.31 13.58
CA SER A 78 12.24 22.48 12.99
C SER A 78 11.58 22.95 11.69
N GLU A 79 11.20 22.02 10.81
CA GLU A 79 10.46 22.36 9.58
C GLU A 79 9.07 22.94 9.85
N LEU A 80 8.38 22.42 10.88
CA LEU A 80 7.08 22.94 11.28
C LEU A 80 7.20 24.37 11.82
N GLU A 81 8.15 24.62 12.71
CA GLU A 81 8.42 25.95 13.27
C GLU A 81 8.75 26.96 12.17
N ALA A 82 9.60 26.58 11.21
CA ALA A 82 9.93 27.45 10.07
C ALA A 82 8.70 27.78 9.19
N ARG A 83 7.81 26.82 8.96
CA ARG A 83 6.57 27.05 8.20
C ARG A 83 5.56 27.90 8.97
N LEU A 84 5.53 27.79 10.30
CA LEU A 84 4.64 28.58 11.16
C LEU A 84 5.16 30.02 11.27
N ALA A 85 6.46 30.23 11.41
CA ALA A 85 7.06 31.56 11.47
C ALA A 85 6.94 32.36 10.15
N GLY A 86 6.81 31.68 9.01
CA GLY A 86 6.58 32.32 7.71
C GLY A 86 5.11 32.66 7.40
N ARG A 87 4.18 32.51 8.36
CA ARG A 87 2.75 32.79 8.21
C ARG A 87 2.27 34.07 8.88
N ASP A 88 3.17 34.81 9.54
CA ASP A 88 2.94 36.17 10.06
C ASP A 88 3.44 37.25 9.07
#